data_AF-A0A7C3WRH8-F1
#
_entry.id   AF-A0A7C3WRH8-F1
#
_cell.length_a   1.000
_cell.length_b   1.000
_cell.length_c   1.000
_cell.angle_alpha   90.00
_cell.angle_beta   90.00
_cell.angle_gamma   90.00
#
_symmetry.space_group_name_H-M   'P 1'
#
loop_
_entity.id
_entity.type
_entity.pdbx_description
1 polymer ?
#
loop_
_entity_poly.entity_id
_entity_poly.type
_entity_poly.pdbx_seq_one_letter_code
_entity_poly.pdbx_strand_id
1 'polypeptide(L)'
;MRSKLAVGLILAIVAVMLVVSGAMAQKLLCVSKQELKGEETVASCLAKGERFAVVDQFGIVRILTPEEVELTKAFNPKAFEMRAFGMRYEKLAPVIPSMPVPKEAH
;
A
#
# COMPACT_ATOMS: atom_id res chain seq x y z
N MET A 1 23.53 -41.03 17.14
CA MET A 1 22.13 -40.54 17.29
C MET A 1 22.03 -39.04 17.59
N ARG A 2 22.90 -38.46 18.44
CA ARG A 2 22.87 -37.02 18.80
C ARG A 2 22.94 -36.04 17.62
N SER A 3 23.76 -36.33 16.61
CA SER A 3 23.89 -35.47 15.41
C SER A 3 22.62 -35.45 14.54
N LYS A 4 21.89 -36.57 14.42
CA LYS A 4 20.64 -36.63 13.64
C LYS A 4 19.51 -35.83 14.30
N LEU A 5 19.46 -35.83 15.64
CA LEU A 5 18.53 -35.01 16.43
C LEU A 5 18.84 -33.52 16.31
N ALA A 6 20.12 -33.13 16.35
CA ALA A 6 20.52 -31.73 16.18
C ALA A 6 20.17 -31.19 14.79
N VAL A 7 20.40 -31.99 13.74
CA VAL A 7 20.05 -31.60 12.36
C VAL A 7 18.53 -31.46 12.17
N GLY A 8 17.74 -32.38 12.74
CA GLY A 8 16.28 -32.29 12.70
C GLY A 8 15.74 -31.03 13.41
N LEU A 9 16.33 -30.67 14.56
CA LEU A 9 15.96 -29.47 15.29
C LEU A 9 16.31 -28.18 14.51
N ILE A 10 17.49 -28.13 13.89
CA ILE A 10 17.90 -26.99 13.06
C ILE A 10 16.95 -26.83 11.86
N LEU A 11 16.60 -27.92 11.18
CA LEU A 11 15.65 -27.88 10.07
C LEU A 11 14.25 -27.41 10.51
N ALA A 12 13.79 -27.82 11.68
CA ALA A 12 12.52 -27.35 12.23
C ALA A 12 12.55 -25.85 12.54
N ILE A 13 13.64 -25.34 13.11
CA ILE A 13 13.81 -23.90 13.38
C ILE A 13 13.85 -23.10 12.08
N VAL A 14 14.57 -23.56 11.07
CA VAL A 14 14.63 -22.90 9.75
C VAL A 14 13.27 -22.91 9.07
N ALA A 15 12.51 -24.00 9.15
CA ALA A 15 11.15 -24.08 8.62
C ALA A 15 10.20 -23.10 9.32
N VAL A 16 10.29 -22.95 10.64
CA VAL A 16 9.51 -21.96 11.39
C VAL A 16 9.91 -20.53 11.00
N MET A 17 11.20 -20.25 10.86
CA MET A 17 11.67 -18.92 10.42
C MET A 17 11.18 -18.57 9.00
N LEU A 18 11.11 -19.53 8.08
CA LEU A 18 10.58 -19.32 6.73
C LEU A 18 9.06 -19.07 6.69
N VAL A 19 8.30 -19.61 7.65
CA VAL A 19 6.85 -19.36 7.77
C VAL A 19 6.58 -18.01 8.45
N VAL A 20 7.48 -17.57 9.33
CA VAL A 20 7.36 -16.30 10.09
C VAL A 20 8.00 -15.11 9.38
N SER A 21 8.84 -15.32 8.36
CA SER A 21 9.24 -14.25 7.43
C SER A 21 8.01 -13.83 6.63
N GLY A 22 7.18 -13.00 7.27
CA GLY A 22 6.09 -12.30 6.64
C GLY A 22 6.65 -11.68 5.37
N ALA A 23 6.08 -12.09 4.25
CA ALA A 23 6.28 -11.43 2.98
C ALA A 23 6.34 -9.93 3.26
N MET A 24 7.37 -9.26 2.75
CA MET A 24 7.39 -7.80 2.60
C MET A 24 6.23 -7.46 1.67
N ALA A 25 5.02 -7.56 2.19
CA ALA A 25 3.77 -7.47 1.49
C ALA A 25 3.59 -5.99 1.22
N GLN A 26 3.41 -5.68 -0.07
CA GLN A 26 3.05 -4.35 -0.55
C GLN A 26 1.96 -3.80 0.36
N LYS A 27 2.30 -2.76 1.14
CA LYS A 27 1.36 -2.18 2.10
C LYS A 27 0.32 -1.39 1.32
N LEU A 28 -0.93 -1.59 1.70
CA LEU A 28 -2.04 -0.85 1.13
C LEU A 28 -2.37 0.33 2.04
N LEU A 29 -2.54 1.49 1.40
CA LEU A 29 -2.78 2.75 2.08
C LEU A 29 -4.12 3.34 1.66
N CYS A 30 -4.84 3.84 2.67
CA CYS A 30 -5.91 4.78 2.44
C CYS A 30 -5.36 6.20 2.57
N VAL A 31 -5.52 6.98 1.52
CA VAL A 31 -5.11 8.39 1.50
C VAL A 31 -6.26 9.21 2.06
N SER A 32 -6.25 9.33 3.38
CA SER A 32 -7.25 10.05 4.18
C SER A 32 -6.71 11.38 4.68
N LYS A 33 -7.61 12.27 5.09
CA LYS A 33 -7.25 13.44 5.92
C LYS A 33 -7.04 13.07 7.39
N GLN A 34 -7.45 11.86 7.79
CA GLN A 34 -7.39 11.34 9.15
C GLN A 34 -6.25 10.30 9.29
N GLU A 35 -5.68 10.16 10.49
CA GLU A 35 -4.75 9.06 10.78
C GLU A 35 -5.53 7.76 10.97
N LEU A 36 -5.45 6.84 10.00
CA LEU A 36 -6.03 5.50 10.12
C LEU A 36 -4.91 4.52 10.52
N LYS A 37 -4.91 4.00 11.75
CA LYS A 37 -3.84 3.08 12.22
C LYS A 37 -4.18 1.60 12.01
N GLY A 38 -4.72 1.23 10.84
CA GLY A 38 -5.15 -0.15 10.58
C GLY A 38 -6.49 -0.51 11.23
N GLU A 39 -7.30 0.50 11.55
CA GLU A 39 -8.65 0.34 12.15
C GLU A 39 -9.71 0.03 11.09
N GLU A 40 -9.48 0.44 9.85
CA GLU A 40 -10.41 0.26 8.73
C GLU A 40 -9.84 -0.62 7.63
N THR A 41 -10.73 -1.26 6.88
CA THR A 41 -10.34 -1.98 5.66
C THR A 41 -10.24 -1.00 4.49
N VAL A 42 -9.46 -1.36 3.48
CA VAL A 42 -9.36 -0.58 2.23
C VAL A 42 -10.75 -0.37 1.59
N ALA A 43 -11.63 -1.36 1.63
CA ALA A 43 -13.00 -1.24 1.14
C ALA A 43 -13.80 -0.15 1.87
N SER A 44 -13.63 0.00 3.19
CA SER A 44 -14.28 1.05 3.97
C SER A 44 -13.84 2.45 3.53
N CYS A 45 -12.55 2.65 3.30
CA CYS A 45 -12.04 3.96 2.85
C CYS A 45 -12.57 4.34 1.46
N LEU A 46 -12.64 3.38 0.54
CA LEU A 46 -13.18 3.62 -0.80
C LEU A 46 -14.67 3.98 -0.75
N ALA A 47 -15.44 3.32 0.11
CA ALA A 47 -16.85 3.66 0.33
C ALA A 47 -17.03 5.08 0.88
N LYS A 48 -16.03 5.61 1.60
CA LYS A 48 -16.00 7.00 2.10
C LYS A 48 -15.51 8.03 1.07
N GLY A 49 -15.17 7.59 -0.14
CA GLY A 49 -14.67 8.46 -1.21
C GLY A 49 -13.18 8.83 -1.06
N GLU A 50 -12.44 8.08 -0.24
CA GLU A 50 -11.00 8.31 -0.07
C GLU A 50 -10.20 7.66 -1.21
N ARG A 51 -8.99 8.19 -1.41
CA ARG A 51 -8.08 7.69 -2.46
C ARG A 51 -7.33 6.47 -1.95
N PHE A 52 -7.04 5.56 -2.85
CA PHE A 52 -6.34 4.33 -2.55
C PHE A 52 -4.91 4.39 -3.10
N ALA A 53 -3.94 3.92 -2.33
CA ALA A 53 -2.54 3.88 -2.74
C ALA A 53 -1.86 2.57 -2.39
N VAL A 54 -0.89 2.20 -3.21
CA VAL A 54 -0.05 1.02 -3.02
C VAL A 54 1.36 1.48 -2.69
N VAL A 55 1.98 0.82 -1.71
CA VAL A 55 3.41 0.97 -1.41
C VAL A 55 4.14 -0.21 -2.01
N ASP A 56 5.10 0.06 -2.88
CA ASP A 56 5.97 -0.97 -3.43
C ASP A 56 7.02 -1.46 -2.41
N GLN A 57 7.88 -2.39 -2.82
CA GLN A 57 8.91 -2.97 -1.95
C GLN A 57 10.02 -1.97 -1.58
N PHE A 58 10.16 -0.88 -2.33
CA PHE A 58 11.12 0.19 -2.07
C PHE A 58 10.53 1.32 -1.22
N GLY A 59 9.26 1.22 -0.84
CA GLY A 59 8.57 2.24 -0.06
C GLY A 59 7.97 3.37 -0.92
N ILE A 60 7.91 3.22 -2.24
CA ILE A 60 7.34 4.23 -3.14
C ILE A 60 5.82 4.11 -3.11
N VAL A 61 5.16 5.24 -2.91
CA VAL A 61 3.70 5.34 -2.81
C VAL A 61 3.11 5.76 -4.15
N ARG A 62 2.20 4.95 -4.68
CA ARG A 62 1.42 5.29 -5.89
C ARG A 62 -0.06 5.31 -5.58
N ILE A 63 -0.71 6.45 -5.81
CA ILE A 63 -2.17 6.58 -5.76
C ILE A 63 -2.75 5.95 -7.03
N LEU A 64 -3.72 5.06 -6.87
CA LEU A 64 -4.41 4.42 -7.98
C LEU A 64 -5.52 5.32 -8.53
N THR A 65 -5.72 5.29 -9.85
CA THR A 65 -6.91 5.90 -10.48
C THR A 65 -8.16 5.04 -10.22
N PRO A 66 -9.37 5.57 -10.43
CA PRO A 66 -10.59 4.79 -10.31
C PRO A 66 -10.59 3.53 -11.20
N GLU A 67 -10.11 3.62 -12.44
CA GLU A 67 -10.05 2.47 -13.35
C GLU A 67 -9.10 1.39 -12.82
N GLU A 68 -7.95 1.80 -12.27
CA GLU A 68 -6.98 0.87 -11.68
C GLU A 68 -7.54 0.19 -10.42
N VAL A 69 -8.36 0.89 -9.64
CA VAL A 69 -9.06 0.32 -8.48
C VAL A 69 -10.06 -0.75 -8.91
N GLU A 70 -10.85 -0.49 -9.94
CA GLU A 70 -11.82 -1.46 -10.47
C GLU A 70 -11.13 -2.71 -11.02
N LEU A 71 -10.06 -2.52 -11.80
CA LEU A 71 -9.23 -3.63 -12.32
C LEU A 71 -8.61 -4.45 -11.18
N THR A 72 -8.10 -3.78 -10.15
CA THR A 72 -7.53 -4.45 -8.98
C THR A 72 -8.60 -5.24 -8.23
N LYS A 73 -9.83 -4.72 -8.13
CA LYS A 73 -10.95 -5.42 -7.48
C LYS A 73 -11.36 -6.67 -8.25
N ALA A 74 -11.36 -6.62 -9.58
CA ALA A 74 -11.65 -7.77 -10.43
C ALA A 74 -10.56 -8.84 -10.36
N PHE A 75 -9.29 -8.43 -10.28
CA PHE A 75 -8.15 -9.35 -10.31
C PHE A 75 -7.77 -9.91 -8.93
N ASN A 76 -7.87 -9.09 -7.88
CA ASN A 76 -7.49 -9.46 -6.51
C ASN A 76 -8.42 -8.80 -5.46
N PRO A 77 -9.66 -9.31 -5.30
CA PRO A 77 -10.63 -8.74 -4.37
C PRO A 77 -10.15 -8.77 -2.91
N LYS A 78 -9.32 -9.75 -2.55
CA LYS A 78 -8.76 -9.90 -1.19
C LYS A 78 -7.87 -8.74 -0.77
N ALA A 79 -7.29 -8.02 -1.74
CA ALA A 79 -6.52 -6.82 -1.45
C ALA A 79 -7.35 -5.78 -0.68
N PHE A 80 -8.66 -5.72 -0.93
CA PHE A 80 -9.56 -4.72 -0.34
C PHE A 80 -10.04 -5.09 1.07
N GLU A 81 -9.84 -6.34 1.47
CA GLU A 81 -10.14 -6.84 2.82
C GLU A 81 -8.98 -6.56 3.79
N MET A 82 -7.80 -6.22 3.28
CA MET A 82 -6.64 -5.90 4.10
C MET A 82 -6.86 -4.60 4.88
N ARG A 83 -6.29 -4.54 6.08
CA ARG A 83 -6.30 -3.34 6.91
C ARG A 83 -5.55 -2.22 6.21
N ALA A 84 -6.19 -1.07 6.14
CA ALA A 84 -5.62 0.12 5.56
C ALA A 84 -4.82 0.91 6.60
N PHE A 85 -3.62 1.31 6.20
CA PHE A 85 -2.86 2.31 6.95
C PHE A 85 -3.11 3.68 6.31
N GLY A 86 -3.52 4.64 7.12
CA GLY A 86 -3.83 6.00 6.72
C GLY A 86 -2.58 6.83 6.70
N MET A 87 -2.36 7.57 5.61
CA MET A 87 -1.34 8.61 5.56
C MET A 87 -2.03 9.97 5.42
N ARG A 88 -1.73 10.92 6.32
CA ARG A 88 -2.20 12.31 6.18
C ARG A 88 -1.57 12.91 4.93
N TYR A 89 -2.37 13.09 3.90
CA TYR A 89 -1.94 13.79 2.69
C TYR A 89 -2.04 15.30 2.93
N GLU A 90 -0.93 15.92 3.34
CA GLU A 90 -0.84 17.38 3.40
C GLU A 90 -0.80 17.95 1.98
N LYS A 91 -1.94 18.55 1.57
CA LYS A 91 -2.18 19.42 0.41
C LYS A 91 -1.35 19.11 -0.86
N LEU A 92 -2.08 18.68 -1.90
CA LEU A 92 -1.70 18.91 -3.30
C LEU A 92 -1.01 20.28 -3.44
N ALA A 93 0.14 20.32 -4.11
CA ALA A 93 0.85 21.56 -4.38
C ALA A 93 -0.15 22.63 -4.86
N PRO A 94 -0.07 23.88 -4.36
CA PRO A 94 -0.98 24.93 -4.78
C PRO A 94 -0.98 25.03 -6.30
N VAL A 95 -2.17 25.19 -6.90
CA VAL A 95 -2.30 25.37 -8.35
C VAL A 95 -1.51 26.62 -8.72
N ILE A 96 -0.39 26.43 -9.43
CA ILE A 96 0.43 27.53 -9.91
C ILE A 96 -0.29 28.11 -11.14
N PRO A 97 -0.66 29.40 -11.14
CA PRO A 97 -1.24 30.03 -12.32
C PRO A 97 -0.24 29.96 -13.49
N SER A 98 -0.75 29.71 -14.70
CA SER A 98 0.07 29.74 -15.91
C SER A 98 0.76 31.09 -16.05
N MET A 99 2.06 31.08 -16.39
CA MET A 99 2.78 32.31 -16.66
C MET A 99 2.11 33.07 -17.82
N PRO A 100 1.94 34.41 -17.72
CA PRO A 100 1.41 35.19 -18.82
C PRO A 100 2.34 35.04 -20.03
N VAL A 101 1.79 34.57 -21.15
CA VAL A 101 2.52 34.50 -22.42
C VAL A 101 2.82 35.94 -22.86
N PRO A 102 4.09 36.32 -23.10
CA PRO A 102 4.43 37.63 -23.63
C PRO A 102 3.74 37.84 -24.97
N LYS A 103 3.14 39.02 -25.18
CA LYS A 103 2.35 39.37 -26.38
C LYS A 103 3.17 39.50 -27.67
N GLU A 104 4.44 39.10 -27.68
CA GLU A 104 5.36 39.27 -28.82
C GLU A 104 5.43 38.03 -29.73
N ALA A 105 4.49 37.09 -29.60
CA ALA A 105 4.39 35.89 -30.43
C ALA A 105 3.25 35.94 -31.46
N HIS A 106 3.02 37.11 -32.07
CA HIS A 106 2.19 37.27 -33.27
C HIS A 106 2.87 38.16 -34.31
#